data_AF-A0A8H7A1W1-F1
#
_entry.id   AF-A0A8H7A1W1-F1
#
_cell.length_a   1.000
_cell.length_b   1.000
_cell.length_c   1.000
_cell.angle_alpha   90.00
_cell.angle_beta   90.00
_cell.angle_gamma   90.00
#
_symmetry.space_group_name_H-M   'P 1'
#
loop_
_entity.id
_entity.type
_entity.pdbx_description
1 polymer ?
#
loop_
_entity_poly.entity_id
_entity_poly.type
_entity_poly.pdbx_seq_one_letter_code
_entity_poly.pdbx_strand_id
1 'polypeptide(L)'
;MADEVTRLLDKILGSLAGISGRQLAIEDCDKLESKANMGVSAIRLLRNLSTPIHKLPIEVLAVIFTHVTGSEAPQDFLPDIIGPAYLRSTSSSGVERLVRVCRKWRDAAFAFPTLWSTVYFAAPNEGWQTTAASASLTTRLLQVQQSTPLKVFALSCAQGQYEDSILLPNGVPDESESTRFFRLIAPRASHTEELHIINFNHDALKKTSLLYLVP
;
A
#
# COMPACT_ATOMS: atom_id res chain seq x y z
N MET A 1 -13.36 16.02 -31.76
CA MET A 1 -12.16 15.43 -31.12
C MET A 1 -12.40 13.98 -30.73
N ALA A 2 -13.44 13.64 -29.96
CA ALA A 2 -13.74 12.24 -29.61
C ALA A 2 -13.94 11.34 -30.84
N ASP A 3 -14.74 11.79 -31.82
CA ASP A 3 -15.00 11.02 -33.05
C ASP A 3 -13.75 10.80 -33.90
N GLU A 4 -12.83 11.77 -33.90
CA GLU A 4 -11.57 11.68 -34.61
C GLU A 4 -10.64 10.64 -33.97
N VAL A 5 -10.57 10.62 -32.64
CA VAL A 5 -9.79 9.63 -31.88
C VAL A 5 -10.36 8.22 -32.11
N THR A 6 -11.68 8.05 -32.05
CA THR A 6 -12.34 6.75 -32.33
C THR A 6 -12.02 6.28 -33.74
N ARG A 7 -12.18 7.14 -34.75
CA ARG A 7 -11.84 6.82 -36.15
C ARG A 7 -10.37 6.42 -36.32
N LEU A 8 -9.46 7.06 -35.60
CA LEU A 8 -8.02 6.78 -35.68
C LEU A 8 -7.68 5.44 -35.01
N LEU A 9 -8.33 5.11 -33.88
CA LEU A 9 -8.23 3.80 -33.24
C LEU A 9 -8.77 2.69 -34.14
N ASP A 10 -9.93 2.88 -34.77
CA ASP A 10 -10.50 1.92 -35.71
C ASP A 10 -9.54 1.66 -36.90
N LYS A 11 -8.90 2.71 -37.41
CA LYS A 11 -7.88 2.59 -38.46
C LYS A 11 -6.66 1.79 -37.99
N ILE A 12 -6.20 2.01 -36.76
CA ILE A 12 -5.09 1.23 -36.17
C ILE A 12 -5.49 -0.23 -36.03
N LEU A 13 -6.67 -0.51 -35.48
CA LEU A 13 -7.19 -1.87 -35.32
C LEU A 13 -7.33 -2.60 -36.65
N GLY A 14 -7.88 -1.93 -37.67
CA GLY A 14 -7.96 -2.48 -39.03
C GLY A 14 -6.58 -2.76 -39.65
N SER A 15 -5.60 -1.90 -39.40
CA SER A 15 -4.22 -2.13 -39.85
C SER A 15 -3.57 -3.32 -39.15
N LEU A 16 -3.81 -3.48 -37.85
CA LEU A 16 -3.29 -4.61 -37.05
C LEU A 16 -3.92 -5.94 -37.47
N ALA A 17 -5.23 -5.97 -37.75
CA ALA A 17 -5.92 -7.16 -38.23
C ALA A 17 -5.34 -7.66 -39.56
N GLY A 18 -4.87 -6.76 -40.43
CA GLY A 18 -4.18 -7.11 -41.68
C GLY A 18 -2.78 -7.72 -41.48
N ILE A 19 -2.19 -7.60 -40.29
CA ILE A 19 -0.85 -8.12 -39.97
C ILE A 19 -0.91 -9.55 -39.43
N SER A 20 -2.08 -10.07 -39.02
CA SER A 20 -2.27 -11.39 -38.38
C SER A 20 -1.76 -12.63 -39.16
N GLY A 21 -1.23 -12.48 -40.37
CA GLY A 21 -0.59 -13.54 -41.15
C GLY A 21 0.92 -13.37 -41.41
N ARG A 22 1.56 -12.30 -40.91
CA ARG A 22 2.99 -12.05 -41.10
C ARG A 22 3.77 -12.36 -39.83
N GLN A 23 4.90 -13.05 -39.97
CA GLN A 23 5.80 -13.32 -38.85
C GLN A 23 6.54 -12.02 -38.49
N LEU A 24 6.08 -11.35 -37.44
CA LEU A 24 6.77 -10.21 -36.83
C LEU A 24 7.92 -10.71 -35.96
N ALA A 25 9.02 -9.96 -35.93
CA ALA A 25 10.06 -10.18 -34.94
C ALA A 25 9.51 -9.90 -33.53
N ILE A 26 9.97 -10.66 -32.53
CA ILE A 26 9.55 -10.50 -31.12
C ILE A 26 9.75 -9.06 -30.63
N GLU A 27 10.86 -8.43 -31.02
CA GLU A 27 11.17 -7.04 -30.67
C GLU A 27 10.13 -6.03 -31.18
N ASP A 28 9.53 -6.29 -32.34
CA ASP A 28 8.49 -5.40 -32.89
C ASP A 28 7.15 -5.60 -32.18
N CYS A 29 6.86 -6.84 -31.73
CA CYS A 29 5.73 -7.12 -30.86
C CYS A 29 5.85 -6.38 -29.52
N ASP A 30 7.02 -6.43 -28.87
CA ASP A 30 7.26 -5.74 -27.59
C ASP A 30 7.13 -4.22 -27.73
N LYS A 31 7.65 -3.64 -28.82
CA LYS A 31 7.51 -2.21 -29.14
C LYS A 31 6.05 -1.83 -29.35
N LEU A 32 5.29 -2.68 -30.06
CA LEU A 32 3.87 -2.44 -30.30
C LEU A 32 3.06 -2.51 -29.01
N GLU A 33 3.31 -3.52 -28.18
CA GLU A 33 2.68 -3.68 -26.86
C GLU A 33 2.95 -2.46 -25.98
N SER A 34 4.21 -2.03 -25.90
CA SER A 34 4.60 -0.82 -25.15
C SER A 34 3.83 0.42 -25.61
N LYS A 35 3.73 0.65 -26.93
CA LYS A 35 2.95 1.78 -27.49
C LYS A 35 1.45 1.66 -27.21
N ALA A 36 0.88 0.47 -27.32
CA ALA A 36 -0.53 0.22 -26.98
C ALA A 36 -0.81 0.53 -25.51
N ASN A 37 0.07 0.09 -24.60
CA ASN A 37 -0.01 0.37 -23.18
C ASN A 37 0.09 1.87 -22.85
N MET A 38 0.94 2.62 -23.57
CA MET A 38 0.97 4.08 -23.46
C MET A 38 -0.34 4.73 -23.92
N GLY A 39 -0.91 4.27 -25.03
CA GLY A 39 -2.20 4.75 -25.55
C GLY A 39 -3.35 4.51 -24.56
N VAL A 40 -3.45 3.29 -24.02
CA VAL A 40 -4.43 2.95 -22.97
C VAL A 40 -4.25 3.84 -21.74
N SER A 41 -3.01 4.10 -21.32
CA SER A 41 -2.70 4.98 -20.19
C SER A 41 -3.14 6.43 -20.44
N ALA A 42 -2.93 6.95 -21.66
CA ALA A 42 -3.38 8.28 -22.05
C ALA A 42 -4.91 8.39 -22.07
N ILE A 43 -5.63 7.38 -22.58
CA ILE A 43 -7.11 7.35 -22.57
C ILE A 43 -7.63 7.33 -21.13
N ARG A 44 -7.04 6.51 -20.25
CA ARG A 44 -7.37 6.48 -18.82
C ARG A 44 -7.15 7.84 -18.18
N LEU A 45 -6.04 8.52 -18.49
CA LEU A 45 -5.77 9.87 -18.00
C LEU A 45 -6.84 10.86 -18.45
N LEU A 46 -7.20 10.89 -19.74
CA LEU A 46 -8.24 11.80 -20.26
C LEU A 46 -9.61 11.54 -19.62
N ARG A 47 -10.00 10.27 -19.51
CA ARG A 47 -11.24 9.88 -18.81
C ARG A 47 -11.23 10.39 -17.38
N ASN A 48 -10.13 10.15 -16.67
CA ASN A 48 -9.94 10.60 -15.31
C ASN A 48 -10.03 12.13 -15.19
N LEU A 49 -9.36 12.88 -16.07
CA LEU A 49 -9.42 14.35 -16.11
C LEU A 49 -10.84 14.88 -16.37
N SER A 50 -11.67 14.10 -17.05
CA SER A 50 -13.07 14.45 -17.33
C SER A 50 -13.99 14.21 -16.13
N THR A 51 -13.56 13.44 -15.13
CA THR A 51 -14.36 13.20 -13.93
C THR A 51 -14.44 14.46 -13.04
N PRO A 52 -15.60 14.76 -12.42
CA PRO A 52 -15.74 15.92 -11.54
C PRO A 52 -14.71 15.95 -10.41
N ILE A 53 -14.33 14.77 -9.89
CA ILE A 53 -13.37 14.68 -8.78
C ILE A 53 -11.98 15.19 -9.15
N HIS A 54 -11.59 15.15 -10.43
CA HIS A 54 -10.31 15.70 -10.88
C HIS A 54 -10.31 17.22 -11.03
N LYS A 55 -11.47 17.88 -10.92
CA LYS A 55 -11.56 19.34 -10.85
C LYS A 55 -11.42 19.89 -9.43
N LEU A 56 -11.47 19.02 -8.41
CA LEU A 56 -11.32 19.44 -7.02
C LEU A 56 -9.87 19.88 -6.74
N PRO A 57 -9.70 20.94 -5.93
CA PRO A 57 -8.41 21.27 -5.31
C PRO A 57 -7.87 20.10 -4.47
N ILE A 58 -6.56 20.06 -4.29
CA ILE A 58 -5.88 18.95 -3.62
C ILE A 58 -6.23 18.90 -2.12
N GLU A 59 -6.52 20.06 -1.52
CA GLU A 59 -6.97 20.24 -0.14
C GLU A 59 -8.35 19.61 0.08
N VAL A 60 -9.26 19.77 -0.89
CA VAL A 60 -10.60 19.15 -0.83
C VAL A 60 -10.48 17.63 -0.95
N LEU A 61 -9.59 17.13 -1.81
CA LEU A 61 -9.29 15.71 -1.87
C LEU A 61 -8.73 15.20 -0.54
N ALA A 62 -7.84 15.95 0.10
CA ALA A 62 -7.29 15.59 1.40
C ALA A 62 -8.38 15.44 2.47
N VAL A 63 -9.33 16.38 2.55
CA VAL A 63 -10.48 16.28 3.46
C VAL A 63 -11.31 15.02 3.17
N ILE A 64 -11.62 14.75 1.90
CA ILE A 64 -12.31 13.51 1.51
C ILE A 64 -11.50 12.29 1.96
N PHE A 65 -10.19 12.29 1.74
CA PHE A 65 -9.31 11.19 2.14
C PHE A 65 -9.31 11.00 3.66
N THR A 66 -9.31 12.06 4.46
CA THR A 66 -9.40 11.94 5.93
C THR A 66 -10.68 11.25 6.38
N HIS A 67 -11.79 11.43 5.68
CA HIS A 67 -13.04 10.72 6.00
C HIS A 67 -13.01 9.26 5.54
N VAL A 68 -12.38 8.97 4.41
CA VAL A 68 -12.21 7.60 3.92
C VAL A 68 -11.28 6.80 4.83
N THR A 69 -10.21 7.41 5.34
CA THR A 69 -9.19 6.74 6.15
C THR A 69 -9.49 6.80 7.65
N GLY A 70 -10.14 7.85 8.13
CA GLY A 70 -10.51 8.04 9.53
C GLY A 70 -11.66 7.15 10.00
N SER A 71 -12.42 6.54 9.07
CA SER A 71 -13.45 5.55 9.41
C SER A 71 -12.87 4.18 9.81
N GLU A 72 -11.56 3.95 9.67
CA GLU A 72 -10.92 2.64 9.85
C GLU A 72 -10.29 2.42 11.25
N ALA A 73 -10.52 3.30 12.24
CA ALA A 73 -9.98 3.16 13.60
C ALA A 73 -10.97 2.47 14.58
N PRO A 74 -10.52 2.11 15.78
CA PRO A 74 -9.98 0.82 16.24
C PRO A 74 -11.05 -0.28 16.46
N GLN A 75 -12.28 -0.12 15.96
CA GLN A 75 -13.28 -1.19 16.08
C GLN A 75 -12.73 -2.47 15.44
N ASP A 76 -12.17 -2.34 14.24
CA ASP A 76 -11.46 -3.38 13.47
C ASP A 76 -10.22 -3.98 14.17
N PHE A 77 -9.72 -3.34 15.22
CA PHE A 77 -8.52 -3.74 15.96
C PHE A 77 -8.85 -4.51 17.25
N LEU A 78 -10.12 -4.79 17.54
CA LEU A 78 -10.55 -5.63 18.65
C LEU A 78 -10.77 -7.07 18.16
N PRO A 79 -9.77 -7.96 18.28
CA PRO A 79 -9.86 -9.34 17.80
C PRO A 79 -11.03 -10.11 18.43
N ASP A 80 -11.41 -9.75 19.66
CA ASP A 80 -12.47 -10.41 20.42
C ASP A 80 -13.88 -10.17 19.86
N ILE A 81 -14.08 -9.09 19.09
CA ILE A 81 -15.40 -8.72 18.56
C ILE A 81 -15.58 -9.17 17.12
N ILE A 82 -14.51 -9.20 16.32
CA ILE A 82 -14.63 -9.26 14.85
C ILE A 82 -14.12 -10.59 14.27
N GLY A 83 -13.41 -11.37 15.08
CA GLY A 83 -12.96 -12.72 14.72
C GLY A 83 -11.87 -12.75 13.64
N PRO A 84 -11.18 -13.89 13.49
CA PRO A 84 -9.99 -14.03 12.64
C PRO A 84 -10.27 -13.93 11.12
N ALA A 85 -11.53 -13.80 10.70
CA ALA A 85 -11.91 -13.65 9.30
C ALA A 85 -11.80 -12.20 8.79
N TYR A 86 -12.01 -11.21 9.65
CA TYR A 86 -11.98 -9.78 9.27
C TYR A 86 -10.55 -9.23 9.15
N LEU A 87 -9.64 -9.73 9.99
CA LEU A 87 -8.20 -9.45 9.90
C LEU A 87 -7.59 -9.91 8.56
N ARG A 88 -8.31 -10.73 7.78
CA ARG A 88 -7.90 -11.19 6.43
C ARG A 88 -8.14 -10.14 5.34
N SER A 89 -8.97 -9.13 5.59
CA SER A 89 -9.41 -8.16 4.55
C SER A 89 -8.72 -6.79 4.65
N THR A 90 -8.06 -6.47 5.77
CA THR A 90 -7.62 -5.11 6.13
C THR A 90 -6.14 -4.83 5.85
N SER A 91 -5.42 -5.68 5.12
CA SER A 91 -3.97 -5.56 4.93
C SER A 91 -3.50 -4.39 4.06
N SER A 92 -4.42 -3.64 3.44
CA SER A 92 -4.09 -2.34 2.84
C SER A 92 -4.82 -1.24 3.60
N SER A 93 -4.08 -0.35 4.26
CA SER A 93 -4.67 0.87 4.84
C SER A 93 -5.53 1.58 3.79
N GLY A 94 -6.59 2.27 4.20
CA GLY A 94 -7.42 3.08 3.30
C GLY A 94 -6.58 3.98 2.40
N VAL A 95 -5.49 4.52 2.94
CA VAL A 95 -4.54 5.37 2.22
C VAL A 95 -3.77 4.62 1.13
N GLU A 96 -3.36 3.37 1.37
CA GLU A 96 -2.75 2.52 0.35
C GLU A 96 -3.68 2.31 -0.85
N ARG A 97 -4.99 2.19 -0.60
CA ARG A 97 -5.99 2.08 -1.67
C ARG A 97 -6.07 3.39 -2.45
N LEU A 98 -6.05 4.54 -1.77
CA LEU A 98 -6.09 5.87 -2.40
C LEU A 98 -4.91 6.10 -3.35
N VAL A 99 -3.66 5.75 -2.97
CA VAL A 99 -2.47 5.96 -3.80
C VAL A 99 -2.38 5.07 -5.05
N ARG A 100 -3.20 4.01 -5.10
CA ARG A 100 -3.31 3.10 -6.25
C ARG A 100 -4.35 3.55 -7.28
N VAL A 101 -5.21 4.51 -6.96
CA VAL A 101 -6.29 4.97 -7.87
C VAL A 101 -5.74 5.68 -9.11
N CYS A 102 -5.06 6.81 -8.92
CA CYS A 102 -4.43 7.54 -10.02
C CYS A 102 -3.29 8.42 -9.49
N ARG A 103 -2.52 9.03 -10.42
CA ARG A 103 -1.40 9.91 -10.07
C ARG A 103 -1.85 11.10 -9.21
N LYS A 104 -2.95 11.77 -9.56
CA LYS A 104 -3.45 12.93 -8.79
C LYS A 104 -3.82 12.55 -7.35
N TRP A 105 -4.47 11.41 -7.14
CA TRP A 105 -4.81 10.94 -5.78
C TRP A 105 -3.58 10.55 -4.98
N ARG A 106 -2.59 9.95 -5.63
CA ARG A 106 -1.30 9.67 -5.02
C ARG A 106 -0.56 10.93 -4.59
N ASP A 107 -0.45 11.91 -5.49
CA ASP A 107 0.22 13.17 -5.22
C ASP A 107 -0.51 13.94 -4.11
N ALA A 108 -1.85 13.91 -4.12
CA ALA A 108 -2.67 14.42 -3.03
C ALA A 108 -2.38 13.72 -1.71
N ALA A 109 -2.44 12.39 -1.66
CA ALA A 109 -2.17 11.66 -0.43
C ALA A 109 -0.77 11.94 0.13
N PHE A 110 0.26 12.03 -0.72
CA PHE A 110 1.62 12.35 -0.26
C PHE A 110 1.82 13.81 0.16
N ALA A 111 1.03 14.75 -0.36
CA ALA A 111 1.09 16.15 0.02
C ALA A 111 0.55 16.44 1.43
N PHE A 112 -0.24 15.52 2.01
CA PHE A 112 -0.84 15.68 3.34
C PHE A 112 -0.36 14.57 4.29
N PRO A 113 0.74 14.83 5.03
CA PRO A 113 1.31 13.86 5.95
C PRO A 113 0.31 13.28 6.97
N THR A 114 -0.65 14.06 7.43
CA THR A 114 -1.67 13.63 8.39
C THR A 114 -2.51 12.43 7.93
N LEU A 115 -2.62 12.18 6.62
CA LEU A 115 -3.29 10.98 6.12
C LEU A 115 -2.56 9.68 6.48
N TRP A 116 -1.26 9.76 6.75
CA TRP A 116 -0.39 8.64 7.05
C TRP A 116 0.11 8.65 8.50
N SER A 117 -0.48 9.48 9.36
CA SER A 117 -0.14 9.49 10.79
C SER A 117 -0.48 8.16 11.46
N THR A 118 -1.44 7.42 10.91
CA THR A 118 -1.87 6.13 11.45
C THR A 118 -1.27 4.98 10.67
N VAL A 119 -0.55 4.12 11.37
CA VAL A 119 0.12 2.93 10.83
C VAL A 119 -0.52 1.70 11.45
N TYR A 120 -1.09 0.85 10.58
CA TYR A 120 -1.60 -0.46 10.96
C TYR A 120 -0.61 -1.53 10.52
N PHE A 121 -0.27 -2.43 11.44
CA PHE A 121 0.57 -3.58 11.16
C PHE A 121 -0.09 -4.83 11.70
N ALA A 122 -0.37 -5.77 10.80
CA ALA A 122 -0.78 -7.12 11.17
C ALA A 122 0.38 -8.05 10.83
N ALA A 123 0.99 -8.69 11.83
CA ALA A 123 2.02 -9.67 11.57
C ALA A 123 1.39 -10.82 10.75
N PRO A 124 1.95 -11.18 9.58
CA PRO A 124 1.41 -12.26 8.78
C PRO A 124 1.47 -13.56 9.58
N ASN A 125 0.39 -14.34 9.56
CA ASN A 125 0.50 -15.76 9.89
C ASN A 125 1.31 -16.44 8.77
N GLU A 126 2.09 -17.49 9.05
CA GLU A 126 3.05 -18.13 8.11
C GLU A 126 2.46 -18.64 6.76
N GLY A 127 1.17 -18.47 6.49
CA GLY A 127 0.55 -18.71 5.19
C GLY A 127 0.30 -17.47 4.31
N TRP A 128 0.61 -16.26 4.80
CA TRP A 128 0.21 -15.01 4.13
C TRP A 128 1.43 -14.20 3.69
N GLN A 129 1.62 -14.11 2.38
CA GLN A 129 2.61 -13.21 1.80
C GLN A 129 2.10 -11.77 1.94
N THR A 130 2.70 -11.01 2.84
CA THR A 130 2.59 -9.55 2.79
C THR A 130 3.16 -9.11 1.46
N THR A 131 2.32 -8.57 0.57
CA THR A 131 2.81 -8.17 -0.76
C THR A 131 3.94 -7.15 -0.59
N ALA A 132 5.08 -7.37 -1.23
CA ALA A 132 6.26 -6.49 -1.16
C ALA A 132 5.96 -5.00 -1.44
N ALA A 133 4.85 -4.73 -2.13
CA ALA A 133 4.31 -3.40 -2.36
C ALA A 133 4.00 -2.63 -1.06
N SER A 134 3.44 -3.29 -0.04
CA SER A 134 3.10 -2.64 1.25
C SER A 134 4.37 -2.24 2.02
N ALA A 135 5.38 -3.12 2.09
CA ALA A 135 6.66 -2.80 2.75
C ALA A 135 7.41 -1.60 2.12
N SER A 136 7.39 -1.47 0.78
CA SER A 136 8.01 -0.33 0.10
C SER A 136 7.25 0.98 0.33
N LEU A 137 5.91 0.90 0.45
CA LEU A 137 5.09 2.04 0.80
C LEU A 137 5.41 2.46 2.22
N THR A 138 5.34 1.56 3.22
CA THR A 138 5.65 1.85 4.63
C THR A 138 7.01 2.52 4.82
N THR A 139 8.04 2.08 4.09
CA THR A 139 9.36 2.72 4.13
C THR A 139 9.29 4.18 3.64
N ARG A 140 8.61 4.42 2.51
CA ARG A 140 8.42 5.76 1.96
C ARG A 140 7.52 6.63 2.85
N LEU A 141 6.56 6.03 3.56
CA LEU A 141 5.72 6.70 4.54
C LEU A 141 6.54 7.23 5.70
N LEU A 142 7.40 6.39 6.27
CA LEU A 142 8.25 6.80 7.39
C LEU A 142 9.24 7.90 7.00
N GLN A 143 9.62 8.00 5.73
CA GLN A 143 10.46 9.09 5.22
C GLN A 143 9.70 10.42 5.05
N VAL A 144 8.45 10.39 4.58
CA VAL A 144 7.64 11.61 4.36
C VAL A 144 7.21 12.26 5.68
N GLN A 145 7.09 11.45 6.73
CA GLN A 145 6.61 11.86 8.04
C GLN A 145 7.78 12.23 8.95
N GLN A 146 8.40 13.40 8.89
CA GLN A 146 9.42 13.73 9.90
C GLN A 146 8.84 14.45 11.13
N SER A 147 7.77 15.23 10.95
CA SER A 147 7.25 16.14 11.98
C SER A 147 5.84 15.84 12.47
N THR A 148 5.14 14.87 11.89
CA THR A 148 3.74 14.57 12.24
C THR A 148 3.69 13.47 13.30
N PRO A 149 2.87 13.63 14.37
CA PRO A 149 2.66 12.60 15.37
C PRO A 149 2.18 11.27 14.75
N LEU A 150 2.67 10.16 15.28
CA LEU A 150 2.33 8.81 14.80
C LEU A 150 1.34 8.12 15.74
N LYS A 151 0.41 7.38 15.15
CA LYS A 151 -0.48 6.43 15.81
C LYS A 151 -0.18 5.05 15.25
N VAL A 152 0.25 4.12 16.09
CA VAL A 152 0.74 2.81 15.67
C VAL A 152 -0.13 1.74 16.29
N PHE A 153 -0.73 0.92 15.44
CA PHE A 153 -1.57 -0.20 15.82
C PHE A 153 -0.94 -1.47 15.26
N ALA A 154 -0.28 -2.25 16.12
CA ALA A 154 0.37 -3.50 15.75
C ALA A 154 -0.38 -4.67 16.39
N LEU A 155 -0.88 -5.60 15.57
CA LEU A 155 -1.49 -6.86 16.01
C LEU A 155 -0.71 -8.05 15.47
N SER A 156 -0.43 -9.02 16.33
CA SER A 156 0.10 -10.32 15.93
C SER A 156 -1.01 -11.37 16.07
N CYS A 157 -1.28 -12.11 15.00
CA CYS A 157 -2.33 -13.13 14.97
C CYS A 157 -1.81 -14.53 15.36
N ALA A 158 -0.54 -14.63 15.77
CA ALA A 158 0.08 -15.88 16.19
C ALA A 158 -0.46 -16.32 17.58
N GLN A 159 -1.67 -16.89 17.60
CA GLN A 159 -2.18 -17.64 18.74
C GLN A 159 -1.71 -19.09 18.60
N GLY A 160 -0.51 -19.39 19.10
CA GLY A 160 -0.10 -20.79 19.28
C GLY A 160 1.38 -21.03 19.05
N GLN A 161 2.05 -21.42 20.13
CA GLN A 161 3.30 -22.18 20.22
C GLN A 161 3.83 -22.78 18.90
N TYR A 162 4.57 -22.00 18.12
CA TYR A 162 5.50 -22.53 17.15
C TYR A 162 6.83 -21.81 17.34
N GLU A 163 7.71 -22.43 18.14
CA GLU A 163 9.11 -22.04 18.32
C GLU A 163 10.03 -22.66 17.25
N ASP A 164 9.49 -23.22 16.17
CA ASP A 164 10.33 -23.76 15.11
C ASP A 164 10.78 -22.63 14.18
N SER A 165 11.90 -22.04 14.57
CA SER A 165 12.69 -21.12 13.77
C SER A 165 12.93 -21.71 12.38
N ILE A 166 12.18 -21.26 11.38
CA ILE A 166 12.47 -21.55 9.98
C ILE A 166 13.79 -20.86 9.66
N LEU A 167 14.89 -21.61 9.77
CA LEU A 167 16.19 -21.17 9.26
C LEU A 167 16.06 -21.08 7.74
N LEU A 168 16.32 -19.90 7.17
CA LEU A 168 16.51 -19.77 5.73
C LEU A 168 17.64 -20.73 5.30
N PRO A 169 17.67 -21.17 4.02
CA PRO A 169 18.66 -22.12 3.50
C PRO A 169 20.14 -21.74 3.77
N ASN A 170 20.39 -20.48 4.11
CA ASN A 170 21.72 -19.91 4.33
C ASN A 170 22.08 -19.73 5.82
N GLY A 171 21.26 -20.21 6.76
CA GLY A 171 21.49 -20.07 8.20
C GLY A 171 21.39 -18.64 8.73
N VAL A 172 20.98 -17.69 7.89
CA VAL A 172 20.65 -16.32 8.31
C VAL A 172 19.26 -16.38 8.93
N PRO A 173 19.08 -15.96 10.19
CA PRO A 173 17.75 -15.86 10.76
C PRO A 173 16.98 -14.83 9.93
N ASP A 174 15.88 -15.27 9.32
CA ASP A 174 14.97 -14.34 8.65
C ASP A 174 14.49 -13.37 9.70
N GLU A 175 14.82 -12.09 9.51
CA GLU A 175 14.34 -11.08 10.42
C GLU A 175 12.82 -11.04 10.26
N SER A 176 12.09 -11.43 11.30
CA SER A 176 10.64 -11.40 11.24
C SER A 176 10.17 -10.02 10.80
N GLU A 177 9.18 -9.96 9.91
CA GLU A 177 8.60 -8.70 9.43
C GLU A 177 8.17 -7.78 10.59
N SER A 178 7.79 -8.37 11.73
CA SER A 178 7.56 -7.66 13.00
C SER A 178 8.80 -6.91 13.48
N THR A 179 9.96 -7.55 13.52
CA THR A 179 11.23 -6.91 13.94
C THR A 179 11.59 -5.78 12.98
N ARG A 180 11.41 -6.00 11.68
CA ARG A 180 11.68 -4.99 10.64
C ARG A 180 10.75 -3.79 10.80
N PHE A 181 9.45 -4.03 10.99
CA PHE A 181 8.44 -3.00 11.24
C PHE A 181 8.77 -2.16 12.47
N PHE A 182 9.08 -2.80 13.59
CA PHE A 182 9.41 -2.09 14.82
C PHE A 182 10.74 -1.33 14.71
N ARG A 183 11.75 -1.86 14.01
CA ARG A 183 12.99 -1.13 13.73
C ARG A 183 12.73 0.11 12.87
N LEU A 184 11.79 0.02 11.94
CA LEU A 184 11.38 1.14 11.09
C LEU A 184 10.68 2.24 11.89
N ILE A 185 9.93 1.89 12.93
CA ILE A 185 9.22 2.85 13.81
C ILE A 185 10.10 3.38 14.94
N ALA A 186 11.05 2.60 15.44
CA ALA A 186 11.87 2.93 16.61
C ALA A 186 12.52 4.33 16.57
N PRO A 187 13.09 4.83 15.44
CA PRO A 187 13.62 6.18 15.36
C PRO A 187 12.59 7.30 15.62
N ARG A 188 11.30 6.98 15.54
CA ARG A 188 10.17 7.92 15.65
C ARG A 188 9.36 7.74 16.91
N ALA A 189 9.77 6.83 17.79
CA ALA A 189 9.25 6.60 19.12
C ALA A 189 8.82 7.86 19.88
N SER A 190 9.67 8.89 19.90
CA SER A 190 9.44 10.15 20.63
C SER A 190 8.31 11.02 20.06
N HIS A 191 7.86 10.72 18.85
CA HIS A 191 6.77 11.42 18.15
C HIS A 191 5.53 10.52 18.01
N THR A 192 5.52 9.34 18.65
CA THR A 192 4.35 8.47 18.66
C THR A 192 3.38 8.97 19.74
N GLU A 193 2.21 9.41 19.31
CA GLU A 193 1.11 9.86 20.17
C GLU A 193 0.37 8.66 20.77
N GLU A 194 0.24 7.58 20.01
CA GLU A 194 -0.56 6.42 20.37
C GLU A 194 0.14 5.14 19.88
N LEU A 195 0.34 4.18 20.78
CA LEU A 195 1.00 2.91 20.48
C LEU A 195 0.22 1.77 21.10
N HIS A 196 -0.43 0.96 20.25
CA HIS A 196 -1.14 -0.25 20.63
C HIS A 196 -0.43 -1.45 20.04
N ILE A 197 0.04 -2.34 20.91
CA ILE A 197 0.72 -3.58 20.51
C ILE A 197 -0.02 -4.73 21.18
N ILE A 198 -0.60 -5.61 20.37
CA ILE A 198 -1.41 -6.74 20.84
C ILE A 198 -0.79 -8.06 20.35
N ASN A 199 -0.62 -9.03 21.26
CA ASN A 199 -0.17 -10.41 20.98
C ASN A 199 1.24 -10.55 20.36
N PHE A 200 2.15 -9.61 20.61
CA PHE A 200 3.56 -9.73 20.19
C PHE A 200 4.42 -10.42 21.24
N ASN A 201 5.40 -11.20 20.77
CA ASN A 201 6.45 -11.73 21.63
C ASN A 201 7.32 -10.59 22.19
N HIS A 202 7.51 -10.56 23.51
CA HIS A 202 8.38 -9.60 24.21
C HIS A 202 9.78 -9.51 23.61
N ASP A 203 10.35 -10.60 23.11
CA ASP A 203 11.71 -10.61 22.56
C ASP A 203 11.83 -9.79 21.27
N ALA A 204 10.76 -9.70 20.47
CA ALA A 204 10.74 -8.83 19.29
C ALA A 204 10.76 -7.34 19.68
N LEU A 205 10.08 -6.99 20.78
CA LEU A 205 10.06 -5.63 21.32
C LEU A 205 11.39 -5.25 21.99
N LYS A 206 12.04 -6.21 22.68
CA LYS A 206 13.38 -6.02 23.28
C LYS A 206 14.43 -5.60 22.24
N LYS A 207 14.42 -6.28 21.09
CA LYS A 207 15.41 -6.03 20.03
C LYS A 207 15.31 -4.65 19.38
N THR A 208 14.20 -3.94 19.57
CA THR A 208 13.93 -2.67 18.88
C THR A 208 13.93 -1.45 19.79
N SER A 209 14.29 -1.62 21.08
CA SER A 209 14.29 -0.54 22.10
C SER A 209 12.93 0.14 22.31
N LEU A 210 11.84 -0.42 21.75
CA LEU A 210 10.49 0.12 21.90
C LEU A 210 9.87 -0.17 23.28
N LEU A 211 10.49 -1.05 24.08
CA LEU A 211 10.00 -1.38 25.42
C LEU A 211 9.94 -0.20 26.38
N TYR A 212 10.76 0.83 26.17
CA TYR A 212 10.75 2.02 27.03
C TYR A 212 9.54 2.94 26.77
N LEU A 213 8.70 2.62 25.79
CA LEU A 213 7.57 3.44 25.34
C LEU A 213 6.21 2.79 25.63
N VAL A 214 6.21 1.50 25.99
CA VAL A 214 5.01 0.79 26.39
C VAL A 214 4.92 0.92 27.91
N PRO A 215 3.91 1.65 28.45
CA PRO A 215 3.72 1.80 29.89
C PRO A 215 3.36 0.48 30.59
#